data_AF-A0A069D219-F1
#
_entry.id   AF-A0A069D219-F1
#
_cell.length_a   1.000
_cell.length_b   1.000
_cell.length_c   1.000
_cell.angle_alpha   90.00
_cell.angle_beta   90.00
_cell.angle_gamma   90.00
#
_symmetry.space_group_name_H-M   'P 1'
#
loop_
_entity.id
_entity.type
_entity.pdbx_description
1 polymer ?
#
loop_
_entity_poly.entity_id
_entity_poly.type
_entity_poly.pdbx_seq_one_letter_code
_entity_poly.pdbx_strand_id
1 'polypeptide(L)'
;MSKVIRLLCIIALLSCTSSIYAQQGLQIASVFQKYGKQKGVTMVELSNEIVESYEMTLYKSITFKNASDELPFILRCLEADKKKAKKVKEVISGGEIQSGYYQLPQLKDEINRFILFKTNAKQSATLIYIEGELEADDLVTMLFMKKN
;
A
#
# COMPACT_ATOMS: atom_id res chain seq x y z
N MET A 1 17.98 32.26 32.57
CA MET A 1 17.32 32.42 31.26
C MET A 1 17.59 31.28 30.26
N SER A 2 18.59 30.40 30.45
CA SER A 2 18.91 29.32 29.47
C SER A 2 18.03 28.07 29.54
N LYS A 3 17.41 27.77 30.69
CA LYS A 3 16.59 26.55 30.87
C LYS A 3 15.20 26.65 30.22
N VAL A 4 14.60 27.84 30.24
CA VAL A 4 13.28 28.10 29.63
C VAL A 4 13.39 28.09 28.09
N ILE A 5 14.47 28.65 27.54
CA ILE A 5 14.76 28.62 26.10
C ILE A 5 15.03 27.18 25.63
N ARG A 6 15.82 26.39 26.38
CA ARG A 6 16.02 24.96 26.07
C ARG A 6 14.72 24.16 26.10
N LEU A 7 13.82 24.43 27.05
CA LEU A 7 12.54 23.74 27.17
C LEU A 7 11.59 24.11 26.02
N LEU A 8 11.55 25.38 25.61
CA LEU A 8 10.79 25.85 24.45
C LEU A 8 11.31 25.26 23.13
N CYS A 9 12.63 25.09 22.98
CA CYS A 9 13.21 24.43 21.80
C CYS A 9 12.85 22.94 21.71
N ILE A 10 12.74 22.23 22.85
CA ILE A 10 12.34 20.81 22.87
C ILE A 10 10.86 20.64 22.49
N ILE A 11 9.98 21.54 22.94
CA ILE A 11 8.55 21.51 22.58
C ILE A 11 8.34 21.85 21.10
N ALA A 12 9.14 22.76 20.53
CA ALA A 12 9.12 23.08 19.11
C ALA A 12 9.65 21.95 18.20
N LEU A 13 10.53 21.08 18.72
CA LEU A 13 11.04 19.90 18.00
C LEU A 13 10.02 18.75 17.92
N LEU A 14 8.95 18.77 18.73
CA LEU A 14 7.85 17.79 18.64
C LEU A 14 6.75 18.17 17.63
N SER A 15 6.84 19.33 16.97
CA SER A 15 5.77 19.83 16.07
C SER A 15 5.98 19.51 14.59
N CYS A 16 7.09 18.85 14.21
CA CYS A 16 7.39 18.53 12.81
C CYS A 16 7.37 17.02 12.54
N THR A 17 6.18 16.43 12.51
CA THR A 17 5.93 15.18 11.76
C THR A 17 4.68 15.30 10.91
N SER A 18 4.61 16.33 10.09
CA SER A 18 3.54 16.49 9.10
C SER A 18 4.13 16.29 7.71
N SER A 19 4.24 15.04 7.24
CA SER A 19 4.38 14.70 5.81
C SER A 19 4.30 13.19 5.56
N ILE A 20 3.25 12.49 5.99
CA ILE A 20 2.83 11.24 5.32
C ILE A 20 1.30 11.11 5.46
N TYR A 21 0.54 11.84 4.64
CA TYR A 21 -0.94 11.78 4.62
C TYR A 21 -1.46 10.82 3.54
N ALA A 22 -0.90 9.61 3.49
CA ALA A 22 -1.38 8.55 2.62
C ALA A 22 -1.37 7.23 3.39
N GLN A 23 -2.46 6.45 3.33
CA GLN A 23 -2.67 5.17 4.06
C GLN A 23 -2.95 5.26 5.58
N GLN A 24 -3.45 6.39 6.10
CA GLN A 24 -3.90 6.45 7.50
C GLN A 24 -5.00 5.41 7.76
N GLY A 25 -4.73 4.46 8.68
CA GLY A 25 -5.70 3.49 9.18
C GLY A 25 -5.66 2.09 8.55
N LEU A 26 -4.70 1.80 7.66
CA LEU A 26 -4.49 0.48 7.07
C LEU A 26 -3.23 -0.20 7.61
N GLN A 27 -3.34 -1.49 7.95
CA GLN A 27 -2.23 -2.30 8.44
C GLN A 27 -1.21 -2.61 7.34
N ILE A 28 -1.63 -2.70 6.07
CA ILE A 28 -0.73 -2.89 4.91
C ILE A 28 0.29 -1.76 4.76
N ALA A 29 0.03 -0.56 5.28
CA ALA A 29 0.99 0.54 5.31
C ALA A 29 2.31 0.16 6.01
N SER A 30 2.19 -0.65 7.07
CA SER A 30 3.35 -1.14 7.82
C SER A 30 4.26 -2.06 6.98
N VAL A 31 3.71 -2.75 5.96
CA VAL A 31 4.50 -3.58 5.04
C VAL A 31 5.44 -2.69 4.22
N PHE A 32 4.91 -1.63 3.62
CA PHE A 32 5.69 -0.67 2.84
C PHE A 32 6.76 0.02 3.68
N GLN A 33 6.39 0.46 4.89
CA GLN A 33 7.32 1.13 5.81
C GLN A 33 8.43 0.20 6.29
N LYS A 34 8.09 -1.03 6.68
CA LYS A 34 9.03 -1.98 7.27
C LYS A 34 9.98 -2.57 6.24
N TYR A 35 9.47 -2.90 5.05
CA TYR A 35 10.23 -3.67 4.06
C TYR A 35 10.69 -2.87 2.84
N GLY A 36 10.21 -1.63 2.67
CA GLY A 36 10.49 -0.84 1.46
C GLY A 36 11.98 -0.56 1.18
N LYS A 37 12.85 -0.70 2.18
CA LYS A 37 14.32 -0.53 2.05
C LYS A 37 15.10 -1.84 2.22
N GLN A 38 14.42 -2.98 2.35
CA GLN A 38 15.07 -4.27 2.58
C GLN A 38 15.74 -4.77 1.30
N LYS A 39 16.89 -5.45 1.44
CA LYS A 39 17.54 -6.14 0.32
C LYS A 39 16.61 -7.22 -0.24
N GLY A 40 16.54 -7.32 -1.58
CA GLY A 40 15.65 -8.29 -2.24
C GLY A 40 14.21 -7.82 -2.40
N VAL A 41 13.92 -6.58 -2.00
CA VAL A 41 12.63 -5.91 -2.20
C VAL A 41 12.78 -4.81 -3.24
N THR A 42 11.75 -4.64 -4.07
CA THR A 42 11.61 -3.52 -5.01
C THR A 42 10.37 -2.73 -4.60
N MET A 43 10.59 -1.49 -4.16
CA MET A 43 9.53 -0.55 -3.80
C MET A 43 9.39 0.48 -4.94
N VAL A 44 8.16 0.72 -5.38
CA VAL A 44 7.82 1.76 -6.34
C VAL A 44 6.72 2.63 -5.73
N GLU A 45 6.94 3.93 -5.73
CA GLU A 45 5.95 4.94 -5.39
C GLU A 45 5.95 5.94 -6.55
N LEU A 46 4.79 6.10 -7.21
CA LEU A 46 4.69 7.06 -8.30
C LEU A 46 4.41 8.45 -7.73
N SER A 47 5.16 9.45 -8.20
CA SER A 47 4.97 10.86 -7.88
C SER A 47 3.80 11.46 -8.65
N ASN A 48 3.08 12.40 -8.05
CA ASN A 48 1.81 12.99 -8.52
C ASN A 48 1.71 13.26 -10.03
N GLU A 49 2.77 13.74 -10.69
CA GLU A 49 2.77 14.07 -12.12
C GLU A 49 2.49 12.87 -13.06
N ILE A 50 2.86 11.64 -12.68
CA ILE A 50 2.61 10.43 -13.48
C ILE A 50 1.25 9.82 -13.15
N VAL A 51 0.66 10.26 -12.04
CA VAL A 51 -0.51 9.64 -11.41
C VAL A 51 -1.80 10.31 -11.91
N GLU A 52 -1.76 11.62 -12.19
CA GLU A 52 -2.86 12.38 -12.80
C GLU A 52 -3.26 11.87 -14.19
N SER A 53 -2.31 11.36 -15.00
CA SER A 53 -2.62 10.83 -16.34
C SER A 53 -3.43 9.53 -16.33
N TYR A 54 -3.64 8.95 -15.15
CA TYR A 54 -4.40 7.71 -14.95
C TYR A 54 -5.49 7.87 -13.87
N GLU A 55 -5.90 9.11 -13.55
CA GLU A 55 -6.94 9.42 -12.54
C GLU A 55 -6.63 8.81 -11.16
N MET A 56 -5.35 8.55 -10.89
CA MET A 56 -4.88 8.10 -9.59
C MET A 56 -4.45 9.32 -8.77
N THR A 57 -4.41 9.17 -7.45
CA THR A 57 -3.80 10.15 -6.53
C THR A 57 -2.62 9.55 -5.77
N LEU A 58 -2.56 8.21 -5.67
CA LEU A 58 -1.45 7.50 -5.08
C LEU A 58 -1.29 6.12 -5.71
N TYR A 59 -0.04 5.76 -6.02
CA TYR A 59 0.33 4.39 -6.35
C TYR A 59 1.55 3.97 -5.53
N LYS A 60 1.43 2.88 -4.77
CA LYS A 60 2.57 2.22 -4.10
C LYS A 60 2.58 0.74 -4.44
N SER A 61 3.73 0.20 -4.78
CA SER A 61 3.92 -1.24 -4.95
C SER A 61 5.20 -1.70 -4.26
N ILE A 62 5.14 -2.89 -3.69
CA ILE A 62 6.29 -3.55 -3.07
C ILE A 62 6.32 -4.99 -3.57
N THR A 63 7.44 -5.38 -4.16
CA THR A 63 7.66 -6.72 -4.69
C THR A 63 8.86 -7.36 -4.00
N PHE A 64 8.63 -8.53 -3.43
CA PHE A 64 9.61 -9.37 -2.77
C PHE A 64 10.10 -10.43 -3.75
N LYS A 65 11.42 -10.54 -3.96
CA LYS A 65 11.99 -11.62 -4.79
C LYS A 65 11.76 -12.99 -4.17
N ASN A 66 11.86 -13.07 -2.85
CA ASN A 66 11.46 -14.17 -2.01
C ASN A 66 10.81 -13.56 -0.77
N ALA A 67 9.59 -13.98 -0.45
CA ALA A 67 8.77 -13.46 0.63
C ALA A 67 8.56 -14.47 1.77
N SER A 68 9.26 -15.61 1.81
CA SER A 68 8.97 -16.68 2.77
C SER A 68 8.92 -16.20 4.23
N ASP A 69 9.79 -15.27 4.61
CA ASP A 69 9.87 -14.76 5.97
C ASP A 69 8.84 -13.64 6.23
N GLU A 70 8.51 -12.86 5.19
CA GLU A 70 7.62 -11.70 5.28
C GLU A 70 6.15 -12.05 5.04
N LEU A 71 5.88 -13.13 4.31
CA LEU A 71 4.55 -13.53 3.87
C LEU A 71 3.57 -13.67 5.04
N PRO A 72 3.90 -14.31 6.18
CA PRO A 72 3.00 -14.35 7.34
C PRO A 72 2.61 -12.96 7.84
N PHE A 73 3.56 -12.01 7.85
CA PHE A 73 3.28 -10.64 8.27
C PHE A 73 2.41 -9.91 7.25
N ILE A 74 2.71 -10.05 5.95
CA ILE A 74 1.93 -9.46 4.86
C ILE A 74 0.49 -9.94 4.90
N LEU A 75 0.28 -11.27 4.98
CA LEU A 75 -1.05 -11.87 5.04
C LEU A 75 -1.82 -11.42 6.28
N ARG A 76 -1.16 -11.27 7.43
CA ARG A 76 -1.80 -10.75 8.64
C ARG A 76 -2.29 -9.31 8.46
N CYS A 77 -1.48 -8.45 7.84
CA CYS A 77 -1.87 -7.08 7.52
C CYS A 77 -3.04 -7.05 6.54
N LEU A 78 -2.98 -7.91 5.51
CA LEU A 78 -4.03 -8.04 4.50
C LEU A 78 -5.36 -8.48 5.11
N GLU A 79 -5.34 -9.50 5.97
CA GLU A 79 -6.54 -9.99 6.67
C GLU A 79 -7.17 -8.93 7.59
N ALA A 80 -6.35 -8.09 8.24
CA ALA A 80 -6.85 -6.99 9.05
C ALA A 80 -7.57 -5.92 8.22
N ASP A 81 -7.04 -5.59 7.05
CA ASP A 81 -7.63 -4.57 6.17
C ASP A 81 -8.78 -5.13 5.32
N LYS A 82 -8.75 -6.41 4.96
CA LYS A 82 -9.83 -7.16 4.31
C LYS A 82 -11.15 -7.07 5.07
N LYS A 83 -11.11 -7.11 6.41
CA LYS A 83 -12.32 -6.96 7.26
C LYS A 83 -13.03 -5.62 7.07
N LYS A 84 -12.32 -4.60 6.58
CA LYS A 84 -12.87 -3.28 6.30
C LYS A 84 -13.27 -3.12 4.83
N ALA A 85 -12.93 -4.07 3.96
CA ALA A 85 -13.15 -3.96 2.53
C ALA A 85 -14.63 -4.04 2.17
N LYS A 86 -15.08 -3.16 1.27
CA LYS A 86 -16.40 -3.20 0.65
C LYS A 86 -16.54 -4.40 -0.30
N LYS A 87 -15.46 -4.77 -0.99
CA LYS A 87 -15.44 -5.86 -1.97
C LYS A 87 -14.15 -6.64 -1.86
N VAL A 88 -14.26 -7.97 -1.92
CA VAL A 88 -13.13 -8.89 -1.85
C VAL A 88 -13.25 -9.91 -2.97
N LYS A 89 -12.17 -10.11 -3.73
CA LYS A 89 -12.02 -11.18 -4.70
C LYS A 89 -10.67 -11.85 -4.49
N GLU A 90 -10.67 -13.11 -4.09
CA GLU A 90 -9.45 -13.88 -3.84
C GLU A 90 -9.45 -15.14 -4.70
N VAL A 91 -8.27 -15.50 -5.19
CA VAL A 91 -7.99 -16.78 -5.82
C VAL A 91 -7.15 -17.58 -4.84
N ILE A 92 -7.73 -18.68 -4.35
CA ILE A 92 -7.10 -19.56 -3.36
C ILE A 92 -6.76 -20.88 -4.06
N SER A 93 -5.53 -21.34 -3.90
CA SER A 93 -5.08 -22.64 -4.39
C SER A 93 -4.27 -23.32 -3.30
N GLY A 94 -4.57 -24.60 -3.02
CA GLY A 94 -3.88 -25.36 -1.98
C GLY A 94 -4.03 -24.78 -0.56
N GLY A 95 -5.09 -23.99 -0.30
CA GLY A 95 -5.29 -23.31 0.98
C GLY A 95 -4.55 -21.98 1.13
N GLU A 96 -3.78 -21.56 0.12
CA GLU A 96 -3.02 -20.31 0.11
C GLU A 96 -3.61 -19.30 -0.89
N ILE A 97 -3.58 -18.02 -0.53
CA ILE A 97 -3.99 -16.93 -1.42
C ILE A 97 -2.93 -16.75 -2.51
N GLN A 98 -3.32 -17.04 -3.76
CA GLN A 98 -2.50 -16.82 -4.94
C GLN A 98 -2.60 -15.39 -5.42
N SER A 99 -3.80 -14.82 -5.40
CA SER A 99 -4.03 -13.41 -5.69
C SER A 99 -5.27 -12.89 -5.00
N GLY A 100 -5.28 -11.60 -4.67
CA GLY A 100 -6.38 -10.93 -4.01
C GLY A 100 -6.57 -9.51 -4.52
N TYR A 101 -7.82 -9.12 -4.65
CA TYR A 101 -8.28 -7.76 -4.93
C TYR A 101 -9.24 -7.34 -3.81
N TYR A 102 -8.95 -6.20 -3.20
CA TYR A 102 -9.72 -5.66 -2.08
C TYR A 102 -10.04 -4.19 -2.34
N GLN A 103 -11.33 -3.88 -2.46
CA GLN A 103 -11.80 -2.49 -2.53
C GLN A 103 -12.15 -2.02 -1.13
N LEU A 104 -11.46 -1.00 -0.66
CA LEU A 104 -11.68 -0.41 0.65
C LEU A 104 -12.78 0.67 0.59
N PRO A 105 -13.28 1.15 1.75
CA PRO A 105 -14.16 2.31 1.78
C PRO A 105 -13.44 3.53 1.22
N GLN A 106 -14.17 4.42 0.55
CA GLN A 106 -13.60 5.65 0.00
C GLN A 106 -13.08 6.57 1.12
N LEU A 107 -12.03 7.36 0.85
CA LEU A 107 -11.45 8.31 1.81
C LEU A 107 -12.25 9.62 1.88
N LYS A 108 -12.66 10.09 0.70
CA LYS A 108 -13.52 11.26 0.44
C LYS A 108 -14.48 10.85 -0.66
N ASP A 109 -15.52 11.65 -0.90
CA ASP A 109 -16.34 11.48 -2.10
C ASP A 109 -15.40 11.38 -3.32
N GLU A 110 -15.59 10.34 -4.13
CA GLU A 110 -14.85 10.04 -5.37
C GLU A 110 -13.46 9.38 -5.24
N ILE A 111 -12.78 9.39 -4.07
CA ILE A 111 -11.47 8.70 -3.94
C ILE A 111 -11.62 7.23 -3.53
N ASN A 112 -11.58 6.35 -4.53
CA ASN A 112 -11.50 4.91 -4.37
C ASN A 112 -10.14 4.45 -3.85
N ARG A 113 -10.15 3.34 -3.11
CA ARG A 113 -8.96 2.72 -2.51
C ARG A 113 -8.93 1.23 -2.82
N PHE A 114 -7.80 0.77 -3.33
CA PHE A 114 -7.62 -0.63 -3.72
C PHE A 114 -6.34 -1.21 -3.12
N ILE A 115 -6.43 -2.45 -2.66
CA ILE A 115 -5.28 -3.29 -2.36
C ILE A 115 -5.28 -4.44 -3.36
N LEU A 116 -4.13 -4.70 -3.96
CA LEU A 116 -3.88 -5.90 -4.75
C LEU A 116 -2.74 -6.70 -4.15
N PHE A 117 -2.93 -8.00 -4.11
CA PHE A 117 -1.94 -8.93 -3.61
C PHE A 117 -1.78 -10.07 -4.61
N LYS A 118 -0.55 -10.53 -4.82
CA LYS A 118 -0.28 -11.78 -5.53
C LYS A 118 0.95 -12.47 -4.98
N THR A 119 0.91 -13.79 -4.99
CA THR A 119 2.07 -14.67 -4.82
C THR A 119 2.34 -15.38 -6.16
N ASN A 120 3.60 -15.67 -6.45
CA ASN A 120 3.96 -16.52 -7.60
C ASN A 120 4.73 -17.75 -7.12
N ALA A 121 4.82 -18.76 -8.00
CA ALA A 121 5.42 -20.07 -7.72
C ALA A 121 6.88 -20.06 -7.20
N LYS A 122 7.61 -18.94 -7.31
CA LYS A 122 8.98 -18.79 -6.79
C LYS A 122 9.04 -18.12 -5.41
N GLN A 123 7.98 -18.23 -4.61
CA GLN A 123 7.85 -17.56 -3.30
C GLN A 123 7.94 -16.03 -3.37
N SER A 124 7.84 -15.44 -4.57
CA SER A 124 7.78 -13.99 -4.72
C SER A 124 6.38 -13.50 -4.34
N ALA A 125 6.29 -12.37 -3.66
CA ALA A 125 5.03 -11.71 -3.36
C ALA A 125 5.04 -10.27 -3.87
N THR A 126 3.91 -9.80 -4.38
CA THR A 126 3.70 -8.39 -4.73
C THR A 126 2.48 -7.89 -3.98
N LEU A 127 2.62 -6.74 -3.33
CA LEU A 127 1.54 -5.98 -2.71
C LEU A 127 1.48 -4.61 -3.35
N ILE A 128 0.30 -4.19 -3.79
CA ILE A 128 0.05 -2.91 -4.44
C ILE A 128 -1.08 -2.21 -3.69
N TYR A 129 -0.92 -0.91 -3.49
CA TYR A 129 -1.92 -0.03 -2.94
C TYR A 129 -2.13 1.16 -3.88
N ILE A 130 -3.40 1.44 -4.18
CA ILE A 130 -3.81 2.47 -5.11
C ILE A 130 -4.90 3.32 -4.48
N GLU A 131 -4.79 4.64 -4.62
CA GLU A 131 -5.85 5.61 -4.36
C GLU A 131 -6.10 6.41 -5.65
N GLY A 132 -7.35 6.75 -5.93
CA GLY A 132 -7.71 7.54 -7.12
C GLY A 132 -9.20 7.59 -7.38
N GLU A 133 -9.58 8.34 -8.41
CA GLU A 133 -10.96 8.41 -8.92
C GLU A 133 -11.31 7.21 -9.80
N LEU A 134 -10.30 6.42 -10.21
CA LEU A 134 -10.48 5.21 -11.01
C LEU A 134 -11.47 4.21 -10.39
N GLU A 135 -12.23 3.55 -11.26
CA GLU A 135 -13.13 2.47 -10.88
C GLU A 135 -12.41 1.11 -10.94
N ALA A 136 -13.08 0.08 -10.41
CA ALA A 136 -12.54 -1.28 -10.35
C ALA A 136 -12.21 -1.84 -11.75
N ASP A 137 -12.96 -1.45 -12.77
CA ASP A 137 -12.83 -1.96 -14.14
C ASP A 137 -11.66 -1.30 -14.90
N ASP A 138 -11.35 -0.04 -14.59
CA ASP A 138 -10.20 0.68 -15.13
C ASP A 138 -8.88 0.10 -14.59
N LEU A 139 -8.88 -0.30 -13.32
CA LEU A 139 -7.75 -0.95 -12.67
C LEU A 139 -7.44 -2.31 -13.31
N VAL A 140 -8.46 -3.08 -13.68
CA VAL A 140 -8.30 -4.33 -14.44
C VAL A 140 -7.66 -4.02 -15.79
N THR A 141 -8.18 -3.05 -16.53
CA THR A 141 -7.63 -2.63 -17.81
C THR A 141 -6.15 -2.25 -17.68
N MET A 142 -5.79 -1.43 -16.69
CA MET A 142 -4.40 -1.03 -16.44
C MET A 142 -3.47 -2.21 -16.13
N LEU A 143 -3.93 -3.20 -15.36
CA LEU A 143 -3.14 -4.41 -15.04
C LEU A 143 -2.97 -5.35 -16.23
N PHE A 144 -3.93 -5.34 -17.17
CA PHE A 144 -3.91 -6.16 -18.38
C PHE A 144 -3.38 -5.44 -19.62
N MET A 145 -3.09 -4.13 -19.53
CA MET A 145 -2.32 -3.40 -20.54
C MET A 145 -0.87 -3.89 -20.54
N LYS A 146 -0.68 -5.02 -21.23
CA LYS A 146 0.60 -5.52 -21.66
C LYS A 146 1.26 -4.40 -22.47
N LYS A 147 2.34 -3.85 -21.94
CA LYS A 147 3.23 -2.94 -22.66
C LYS A 147 3.64 -3.65 -23.96
N ASN A 148 3.06 -3.23 -25.08
CA ASN A 148 3.55 -3.58 -26.41
C ASN A 148 4.91 -2.90 -26.62
#